data_AF-A0A9X3CVX1-F1
#
_entry.id   AF-A0A9X3CVX1-F1
#
_cell.length_a   1.000
_cell.length_b   1.000
_cell.length_c   1.000
_cell.angle_alpha   90.00
_cell.angle_beta   90.00
_cell.angle_gamma   90.00
#
_symmetry.space_group_name_H-M   'P 1'
#
loop_
_entity.id
_entity.type
_entity.pdbx_description
1 polymer ?
#
loop_
_entity_poly.entity_id
_entity_poly.type
_entity_poly.pdbx_seq_one_letter_code
_entity_poly.pdbx_strand_id
1 'polypeptide(L)'
;METTLNPWIELANGENNQSFILREEQSIIRKFNTKVSSQYKIHSSIFPAPFMGNVHTAPVVVLGLNPGYDEKEEERGYYRKYENWWMQQIQHKLPCPQWPLFCLEKEYEEQSPYWGQKLKPLIALVGREKVAANLAKIQFFPYHSKKFKTL
;
A
#
# COMPACT_ATOMS: atom_id res chain seq x y z
N MET A 1 -27.69 11.17 5.74
CA MET A 1 -26.54 10.25 5.75
C MET A 1 -25.31 11.12 5.62
N GLU A 2 -24.45 11.15 6.63
CA GLU A 2 -23.11 11.74 6.46
C GLU A 2 -22.41 10.97 5.36
N THR A 3 -22.01 11.66 4.30
CA THR A 3 -21.12 11.10 3.29
C THR A 3 -19.76 10.95 3.92
N THR A 4 -19.39 9.73 4.29
CA THR A 4 -18.04 9.40 4.74
C THR A 4 -17.09 9.61 3.56
N LEU A 5 -16.32 10.70 3.58
CA LEU A 5 -15.31 10.97 2.57
C LEU A 5 -14.13 10.01 2.77
N ASN A 6 -13.45 9.67 1.69
CA ASN A 6 -12.21 8.91 1.75
C ASN A 6 -11.15 9.73 2.52
N PRO A 7 -10.69 9.26 3.70
CA PRO A 7 -9.81 10.05 4.56
C PRO A 7 -8.43 10.29 3.94
N TRP A 8 -7.98 9.39 3.05
CA TRP A 8 -6.66 9.51 2.43
C TRP A 8 -6.57 10.62 1.37
N ILE A 9 -7.68 11.26 1.01
CA ILE A 9 -7.68 12.43 0.11
C ILE A 9 -6.84 13.57 0.70
N GLU A 10 -6.82 13.73 2.03
CA GLU A 10 -6.00 14.73 2.73
C GLU A 10 -4.50 14.58 2.39
N LEU A 11 -4.03 13.34 2.27
CA LEU A 11 -2.63 13.04 1.96
C LEU A 11 -2.29 13.30 0.50
N ALA A 12 -3.22 13.00 -0.40
CA ALA A 12 -3.04 13.21 -1.83
C ALA A 12 -2.99 14.70 -2.23
N ASN A 13 -3.67 15.56 -1.48
CA ASN A 13 -3.72 17.01 -1.76
C ASN A 13 -2.47 17.75 -1.28
N GLY A 14 -1.49 17.08 -0.65
CA GLY A 14 -0.25 17.70 -0.20
C GLY A 14 -0.41 18.65 0.99
N GLU A 15 -1.52 18.55 1.73
CA GLU A 15 -1.75 19.38 2.94
C GLU A 15 -0.80 19.02 4.09
N ASN A 16 -0.03 17.92 3.94
CA ASN A 16 0.89 17.41 4.95
C ASN A 16 2.27 17.05 4.36
N ASN A 17 3.04 18.05 3.95
CA ASN A 17 4.38 17.89 3.33
C ASN A 17 5.46 17.26 4.23
N GLN A 18 5.14 16.89 5.48
CA GLN A 18 6.10 16.33 6.43
C GLN A 18 5.83 14.86 6.79
N SER A 19 4.62 14.36 6.53
CA SER A 19 4.23 13.01 6.94
C SER A 19 3.07 12.48 6.11
N PHE A 20 3.19 11.24 5.63
CA PHE A 20 2.09 10.51 5.00
C PHE A 20 1.22 9.76 6.02
N ILE A 21 0.95 10.40 7.16
CA ILE A 21 0.05 9.93 8.20
C ILE A 21 -1.11 10.90 8.31
N LEU A 22 -2.35 10.39 8.39
CA LEU A 22 -3.54 11.20 8.60
C LEU A 22 -3.41 12.07 9.85
N ARG A 23 -3.89 13.32 9.77
CA ARG A 23 -3.66 14.33 10.81
C ARG A 23 -4.10 13.85 12.21
N GLU A 24 -5.26 13.20 12.26
CA GLU A 24 -5.87 12.68 13.49
C GLU A 24 -5.05 11.53 14.11
N GLU A 25 -4.32 10.77 13.29
CA GLU A 25 -3.57 9.58 13.72
C GLU A 25 -2.14 9.90 14.14
N GLN A 26 -1.61 11.07 13.77
CA GLN A 26 -0.20 11.40 13.99
C GLN A 26 0.22 11.34 15.47
N SER A 27 -0.61 11.83 16.38
CA SER A 27 -0.28 11.84 17.82
C SER A 27 -0.15 10.43 18.39
N ILE A 28 -1.03 9.53 17.95
CA ILE A 28 -1.08 8.12 18.35
C ILE A 28 0.15 7.40 17.79
N ILE A 29 0.44 7.56 16.50
CA ILE A 29 1.59 6.92 15.85
C ILE A 29 2.92 7.43 16.41
N ARG A 30 3.05 8.73 16.70
CA ARG A 30 4.26 9.27 17.37
C ARG A 30 4.45 8.62 18.75
N LYS A 31 3.39 8.53 19.56
CA LYS A 31 3.44 7.90 20.89
C LYS A 31 3.73 6.41 20.83
N PHE A 32 3.25 5.72 19.81
CA PHE A 32 3.56 4.31 19.58
C PHE A 32 5.05 4.11 19.22
N ASN A 33 5.55 4.90 18.26
CA ASN A 33 6.93 4.80 17.79
C ASN A 33 7.99 5.07 18.88
N THR A 34 7.66 5.81 19.95
CA THR A 34 8.58 6.00 21.10
C THR A 34 8.65 4.79 22.03
N LYS A 35 7.68 3.86 21.96
CA LYS A 35 7.54 2.72 22.88
C LYS A 35 7.98 1.39 22.28
N VAL A 36 8.22 1.32 20.98
CA VAL A 36 8.49 0.07 20.27
C VAL A 36 9.91 0.04 19.69
N SER A 37 10.46 -1.15 19.50
CA SER A 37 11.74 -1.32 18.83
C SER A 37 11.63 -1.01 17.34
N SER A 38 12.77 -0.71 16.70
CA SER A 38 12.85 -0.25 15.30
C SER A 38 12.07 -1.10 14.31
N GLN A 39 12.04 -2.43 14.48
CA GLN A 39 11.30 -3.34 13.58
C GLN A 39 9.78 -3.14 13.57
N TYR A 40 9.22 -2.54 14.62
CA TYR A 40 7.78 -2.28 14.72
C TYR A 40 7.43 -0.82 14.45
N LYS A 41 8.41 0.07 14.29
CA LYS A 41 8.14 1.49 14.04
C LYS A 41 7.41 1.66 12.72
N ILE A 42 6.42 2.54 12.74
CA ILE A 42 5.65 2.94 11.57
C ILE A 42 6.44 4.02 10.82
N HIS A 43 6.61 3.82 9.52
CA HIS A 43 7.31 4.75 8.63
C HIS A 43 6.37 5.87 8.17
N SER A 44 6.61 7.08 8.67
CA SER A 44 5.78 8.26 8.36
C SER A 44 6.14 8.96 7.05
N SER A 45 7.26 8.59 6.42
CA SER A 45 7.77 9.17 5.17
C SER A 45 7.44 8.32 3.94
N ILE A 46 6.65 7.24 4.09
CA ILE A 46 6.21 6.37 3.00
C ILE A 46 4.69 6.50 2.87
N PHE A 47 4.18 6.68 1.65
CA PHE A 47 2.74 6.75 1.41
C PHE A 47 2.02 5.51 1.94
N PRO A 48 0.83 5.66 2.55
CA PRO A 48 0.05 4.51 2.99
C PRO A 48 -0.40 3.65 1.80
N ALA A 49 -0.55 2.35 2.07
CA ALA A 49 -1.03 1.37 1.12
C ALA A 49 -2.27 0.64 1.68
N PRO A 50 -3.40 1.35 1.90
CA PRO A 50 -4.63 0.77 2.46
C PRO A 50 -5.20 -0.32 1.54
N PHE A 51 -5.07 -0.16 0.23
CA PHE A 51 -5.48 -1.14 -0.76
C PHE A 51 -4.67 -1.02 -2.06
N MET A 52 -4.75 -2.04 -2.92
CA MET A 52 -4.22 -2.03 -4.28
C MET A 52 -5.11 -2.90 -5.17
N GLY A 53 -5.26 -2.53 -6.44
CA GLY A 53 -6.24 -3.16 -7.32
C GLY A 53 -7.52 -2.33 -7.43
N ASN A 54 -8.46 -2.81 -8.24
CA ASN A 54 -9.79 -2.21 -8.34
C ASN A 54 -10.73 -2.82 -7.30
N VAL A 55 -10.77 -2.25 -6.09
CA VAL A 55 -11.61 -2.72 -4.97
C VAL A 55 -13.11 -2.65 -5.25
N HIS A 56 -13.55 -1.89 -6.26
CA HIS A 56 -14.96 -1.79 -6.61
C HIS A 56 -15.45 -2.93 -7.49
N THR A 57 -14.55 -3.51 -8.31
CA THR A 57 -14.94 -4.50 -9.33
C THR A 57 -14.25 -5.84 -9.19
N ALA A 58 -13.17 -5.94 -8.42
CA ALA A 58 -12.43 -7.19 -8.25
C ALA A 58 -13.30 -8.24 -7.53
N PRO A 59 -13.57 -9.41 -8.15
CA PRO A 59 -14.34 -10.48 -7.50
C PRO A 59 -13.58 -11.18 -6.37
N VAL A 60 -12.26 -11.04 -6.31
CA VAL A 60 -11.42 -11.64 -5.26
C VAL A 60 -10.73 -10.54 -4.47
N VAL A 61 -10.87 -10.60 -3.14
CA VAL A 61 -10.20 -9.69 -2.22
C VAL A 61 -9.29 -10.47 -1.29
N VAL A 62 -8.03 -10.04 -1.19
CA VAL A 62 -7.05 -10.56 -0.23
C VAL A 62 -6.92 -9.58 0.93
N LEU A 63 -7.09 -10.10 2.14
CA LEU A 63 -6.94 -9.33 3.37
C LEU A 63 -5.51 -9.49 3.91
N GLY A 64 -4.82 -8.37 4.12
CA GLY A 64 -3.49 -8.29 4.70
C GLY A 64 -3.51 -7.55 6.05
N LEU A 65 -2.45 -7.72 6.83
CA LEU A 65 -2.28 -7.02 8.10
C LEU A 65 -1.85 -5.57 7.88
N ASN A 66 -0.63 -5.36 7.39
CA ASN A 66 -0.11 -4.05 7.02
C ASN A 66 0.92 -4.21 5.89
N PRO A 67 1.22 -3.16 5.12
CA PRO A 67 2.28 -3.24 4.13
C PRO A 67 3.64 -3.38 4.83
N GLY A 68 4.47 -4.28 4.32
CA GLY A 68 5.82 -4.50 4.85
C GLY A 68 6.77 -3.40 4.40
N TYR A 69 7.66 -2.97 5.30
CA TYR A 69 8.83 -2.17 4.95
C TYR A 69 10.05 -3.06 4.73
N ASP A 70 10.77 -2.83 3.63
CA ASP A 70 12.03 -3.49 3.31
C ASP A 70 13.13 -2.43 3.07
N GLU A 71 14.28 -2.61 3.72
CA GLU A 71 15.40 -1.65 3.63
C GLU A 71 16.06 -1.66 2.26
N LYS A 72 16.10 -2.80 1.56
CA LYS A 72 16.70 -2.89 0.23
C LYS A 72 15.81 -2.24 -0.82
N GLU A 73 14.49 -2.31 -0.64
CA GLU A 73 13.53 -1.53 -1.43
C GLU A 73 13.79 -0.02 -1.24
N GLU A 74 13.93 0.45 0.01
CA GLU A 74 14.25 1.85 0.33
C GLU A 74 15.58 2.29 -0.29
N GLU A 75 16.65 1.51 -0.14
CA GLU A 75 17.99 1.79 -0.70
C GLU A 75 17.96 1.94 -2.23
N ARG A 76 17.05 1.21 -2.91
CA ARG A 76 16.84 1.31 -4.36
C ARG A 76 15.90 2.47 -4.76
N GLY A 77 15.37 3.21 -3.79
CA GLY A 77 14.43 4.30 -4.00
C GLY A 77 13.03 3.85 -4.41
N TYR A 78 12.65 2.59 -4.14
CA TYR A 78 11.36 2.02 -4.53
C TYR A 78 10.18 2.86 -4.06
N TYR A 79 10.12 3.22 -2.77
CA TYR A 79 9.00 3.95 -2.20
C TYR A 79 8.83 5.33 -2.83
N ARG A 80 9.94 6.02 -3.12
CA ARG A 80 9.95 7.31 -3.80
C ARG A 80 9.58 7.17 -5.29
N LYS A 81 10.09 6.15 -5.98
CA LYS A 81 9.82 5.91 -7.41
C LYS A 81 8.31 5.71 -7.68
N TYR A 82 7.62 4.98 -6.80
CA TYR A 82 6.20 4.66 -6.95
C TYR A 82 5.27 5.50 -6.08
N GLU A 83 5.76 6.60 -5.52
CA GLU A 83 4.99 7.49 -4.65
C GLU A 83 3.69 7.97 -5.31
N ASN A 84 3.79 8.48 -6.54
CA ASN A 84 2.65 8.95 -7.32
C ASN A 84 1.63 7.82 -7.62
N TRP A 85 2.11 6.58 -7.77
CA TRP A 85 1.21 5.44 -8.00
C TRP A 85 0.38 5.13 -6.76
N TRP A 86 1.03 5.13 -5.59
CA TRP A 86 0.34 4.98 -4.31
C TRP A 86 -0.62 6.14 -4.04
N MET A 87 -0.21 7.38 -4.32
CA MET A 87 -1.07 8.57 -4.22
C MET A 87 -2.32 8.47 -5.10
N GLN A 88 -2.21 7.93 -6.32
CA GLN A 88 -3.38 7.68 -7.17
C GLN A 88 -4.26 6.55 -6.62
N GLN A 89 -3.64 5.45 -6.19
CA GLN A 89 -4.33 4.27 -5.69
C GLN A 89 -5.21 4.58 -4.48
N ILE A 90 -4.71 5.37 -3.50
CA ILE A 90 -5.49 5.76 -2.32
C ILE A 90 -6.72 6.60 -2.67
N GLN A 91 -6.77 7.19 -3.87
CA GLN A 91 -7.92 7.94 -4.41
C GLN A 91 -8.82 7.07 -5.31
N HIS A 92 -8.64 5.75 -5.33
CA HIS A 92 -9.29 4.82 -6.25
C HIS A 92 -8.98 5.08 -7.74
N LYS A 93 -7.89 5.80 -8.04
CA LYS A 93 -7.40 5.98 -9.41
C LYS A 93 -6.38 4.88 -9.70
N LEU A 94 -6.57 4.15 -10.80
CA LEU A 94 -5.63 3.10 -11.20
C LEU A 94 -4.40 3.74 -11.85
N PRO A 95 -3.21 3.66 -11.24
CA PRO A 95 -2.00 4.29 -11.80
C PRO A 95 -1.50 3.59 -13.06
N CYS A 96 -1.83 2.30 -13.21
CA CYS A 96 -1.59 1.52 -14.40
C CYS A 96 -2.87 0.74 -14.75
N PRO A 97 -3.79 1.31 -15.57
CA PRO A 97 -5.08 0.68 -15.84
C PRO A 97 -4.99 -0.72 -16.48
N GLN A 98 -3.92 -1.02 -17.23
CA GLN A 98 -3.66 -2.35 -17.79
C GLN A 98 -3.29 -3.38 -16.71
N TRP A 99 -2.81 -2.91 -15.55
CA TRP A 99 -2.42 -3.71 -14.41
C TRP A 99 -3.08 -3.16 -13.12
N PRO A 100 -4.40 -3.33 -12.92
CA PRO A 100 -5.08 -2.73 -11.77
C PRO A 100 -4.42 -3.09 -10.44
N LEU A 101 -4.06 -4.37 -10.25
CA LEU A 101 -3.13 -4.79 -9.20
C LEU A 101 -1.68 -4.58 -9.67
N PHE A 102 -1.22 -3.33 -9.64
CA PHE A 102 0.04 -2.92 -10.27
C PHE A 102 1.30 -3.56 -9.66
N CYS A 103 1.23 -4.26 -8.52
CA CYS A 103 2.36 -5.06 -8.04
C CYS A 103 2.70 -6.27 -8.94
N LEU A 104 1.91 -6.53 -9.98
CA LEU A 104 2.18 -7.50 -11.03
C LEU A 104 2.65 -6.88 -12.35
N GLU A 105 2.72 -5.55 -12.41
CA GLU A 105 3.39 -4.83 -13.49
C GLU A 105 4.90 -5.17 -13.42
N LYS A 106 5.53 -5.36 -14.58
CA LYS A 106 6.88 -5.93 -14.70
C LYS A 106 7.92 -5.09 -13.99
N GLU A 107 8.00 -3.79 -14.27
CA GLU A 107 9.02 -2.92 -13.67
C GLU A 107 8.81 -2.78 -12.16
N TYR A 108 7.56 -2.75 -11.71
CA TYR A 108 7.23 -2.73 -10.29
C TYR A 108 7.67 -4.03 -9.59
N GLU A 109 7.34 -5.20 -10.15
CA GLU A 109 7.68 -6.50 -9.59
C GLU A 109 9.20 -6.70 -9.50
N GLU A 110 9.96 -6.19 -10.46
CA GLU A 110 11.43 -6.21 -10.42
C GLU A 110 11.99 -5.47 -9.20
N GLN A 111 11.29 -4.42 -8.71
CA GLN A 111 11.66 -3.70 -7.49
C GLN A 111 11.13 -4.37 -6.23
N SER A 112 9.91 -4.91 -6.26
CA SER A 112 9.24 -5.58 -5.13
C SER A 112 8.59 -6.91 -5.55
N PRO A 113 9.33 -8.02 -5.54
CA PRO A 113 8.87 -9.30 -6.10
C PRO A 113 7.92 -10.09 -5.19
N TYR A 114 7.67 -9.60 -3.97
CA TYR A 114 6.93 -10.34 -2.93
C TYR A 114 5.57 -10.85 -3.43
N TRP A 115 4.76 -9.98 -4.03
CA TRP A 115 3.41 -10.35 -4.47
C TRP A 115 3.42 -11.23 -5.70
N GLY A 116 4.35 -11.02 -6.64
CA GLY A 116 4.56 -11.93 -7.76
C GLY A 116 4.85 -13.36 -7.31
N GLN A 117 5.68 -13.52 -6.28
CA GLN A 117 5.97 -14.83 -5.68
C GLN A 117 4.77 -15.43 -4.96
N LYS A 118 4.03 -14.63 -4.16
CA LYS A 118 2.85 -15.12 -3.43
C LYS A 118 1.71 -15.52 -4.37
N LEU A 119 1.54 -14.81 -5.49
CA LEU A 119 0.49 -15.05 -6.46
C LEU A 119 0.91 -16.04 -7.56
N LYS A 120 2.16 -16.52 -7.57
CA LYS A 120 2.69 -17.45 -8.57
C LYS A 120 1.77 -18.66 -8.85
N PRO A 121 1.21 -19.36 -7.84
CA PRO A 121 0.30 -20.47 -8.10
C PRO A 121 -0.96 -20.04 -8.87
N LEU A 122 -1.55 -18.90 -8.51
CA LEU A 122 -2.75 -18.38 -9.16
C LEU A 122 -2.43 -17.89 -10.58
N ILE A 123 -1.30 -17.20 -10.76
CA ILE A 123 -0.79 -16.75 -12.06
C ILE A 123 -0.60 -17.96 -13.00
N ALA A 124 -0.04 -19.07 -12.51
CA ALA A 124 0.15 -20.27 -13.31
C ALA A 124 -1.17 -20.92 -13.75
N LEU A 125 -2.24 -20.76 -12.97
CA LEU A 125 -3.55 -21.36 -13.27
C LEU A 125 -4.38 -20.52 -14.26
N VAL A 126 -4.38 -19.20 -14.13
CA VAL A 126 -5.30 -18.33 -14.89
C VAL A 126 -4.63 -17.25 -15.74
N GLY A 127 -3.31 -17.10 -15.65
CA GLY A 127 -2.56 -16.04 -16.32
C GLY A 127 -2.48 -14.75 -15.49
N ARG A 128 -1.40 -14.00 -15.69
CA ARG A 128 -1.03 -12.85 -14.86
C ARG A 128 -2.02 -11.69 -14.98
N GLU A 129 -2.44 -11.39 -16.19
CA GLU A 129 -3.39 -10.31 -16.52
C GLU A 129 -4.74 -10.56 -15.86
N LYS A 130 -5.22 -11.82 -15.86
CA LYS A 130 -6.46 -12.19 -15.18
C LYS A 130 -6.36 -12.01 -13.68
N VAL A 131 -5.24 -12.39 -13.07
CA VAL A 131 -5.00 -12.12 -11.64
C VAL A 131 -5.02 -10.62 -11.38
N ALA A 132 -4.28 -9.83 -12.17
CA ALA A 132 -4.17 -8.40 -11.94
C ALA A 132 -5.50 -7.64 -12.11
N ALA A 133 -6.38 -8.10 -13.00
CA ALA A 133 -7.68 -7.50 -13.25
C ALA A 133 -8.76 -7.90 -12.23
N ASN A 134 -8.63 -9.08 -11.60
CA ASN A 134 -9.70 -9.67 -10.78
C ASN A 134 -9.38 -9.77 -9.28
N LEU A 135 -8.16 -9.42 -8.88
CA LEU A 135 -7.74 -9.45 -7.49
C LEU A 135 -7.48 -8.03 -6.98
N ALA A 136 -8.02 -7.71 -5.82
CA ALA A 136 -7.62 -6.55 -5.03
C ALA A 136 -7.08 -7.00 -3.68
N LYS A 137 -6.19 -6.21 -3.08
CA LYS A 137 -5.73 -6.40 -1.71
C LYS A 137 -6.14 -5.24 -0.84
N ILE A 138 -6.50 -5.53 0.41
CA ILE A 138 -6.87 -4.54 1.44
C ILE A 138 -6.05 -4.83 2.68
N GLN A 139 -5.48 -3.79 3.29
CA GLN A 139 -4.70 -3.88 4.52
C GLN A 139 -5.56 -3.45 5.70
N PHE A 140 -5.49 -4.21 6.80
CA PHE A 140 -6.10 -3.82 8.06
C PHE A 140 -5.52 -2.52 8.62
N PHE A 141 -4.20 -2.34 8.49
CA PHE A 141 -3.48 -1.14 8.90
C PHE A 141 -2.66 -0.60 7.72
N PRO A 142 -2.85 0.66 7.28
CA PRO A 142 -2.37 1.10 5.98
C PRO A 142 -0.89 1.51 5.94
N TYR A 143 -0.22 1.58 7.10
CA TYR A 143 1.13 2.13 7.21
C TYR A 143 2.23 1.07 7.30
N HIS A 144 3.39 1.40 6.75
CA HIS A 144 4.50 0.49 6.58
C HIS A 144 5.29 0.26 7.88
N SER A 145 5.63 -0.99 8.16
CA SER A 145 6.58 -1.39 9.20
C SER A 145 7.26 -2.71 8.82
N LYS A 146 8.43 -3.03 9.40
CA LYS A 146 9.08 -4.34 9.12
C LYS A 146 8.26 -5.50 9.69
N LYS A 147 7.62 -5.27 10.85
CA LYS A 147 6.74 -6.23 11.51
C LYS A 147 5.53 -5.52 12.07
N PHE A 148 4.39 -6.17 11.94
CA PHE A 148 3.14 -5.69 12.53
C PHE A 148 3.18 -5.77 14.05
N LYS A 149 2.64 -4.74 14.70
CA LYS A 149 2.29 -4.75 16.12
C LYS A 149 1.12 -3.80 16.34
N THR A 150 0.15 -4.23 17.13
CA THR A 150 -1.04 -3.44 17.46
C THR A 150 -0.66 -2.17 18.21
N LEU A 151 -1.31 -1.04 17.84
CA LEU A 151 -1.14 0.29 18.43
C LEU A 151 -1.55 0.36 19.91
#